data_AF-T1AXI8-F1
#
_entry.id   AF-T1AXI8-F1
#
_cell.length_a   1.000
_cell.length_b   1.000
_cell.length_c   1.000
_cell.angle_alpha   90.00
_cell.angle_beta   90.00
_cell.angle_gamma   90.00
#
_symmetry.space_group_name_H-M   'P 1'
#
loop_
_entity.id
_entity.type
_entity.pdbx_description
1 polymer ?
#
loop_
_entity_poly.entity_id
_entity_poly.type
_entity_poly.pdbx_seq_one_letter_code
_entity_poly.pdbx_strand_id
1 'polypeptide(L)'
;MASAVHDRVTGDWRSLDARELYAIRNELEGILQNALAHGSREAGFAVDWAIDGKGNPSFELREVPESLRLAASSRKAEIDAELAAHGINREDASVGQRQAATMATRQAKEPVADRAEL
;
A
#
# COMPACT_ATOMS: atom_id res chain seq x y z
N MET A 1 -13.85 -2.82 4.49
CA MET A 1 -14.72 -1.87 5.19
C MET A 1 -16.15 -2.24 4.85
N ALA A 2 -17.04 -2.36 5.84
CA ALA A 2 -18.45 -2.57 5.55
C ALA A 2 -19.04 -1.28 4.94
N SER A 3 -19.91 -1.40 3.94
CA SER A 3 -20.58 -0.24 3.31
C SER A 3 -21.76 0.29 4.14
N ALA A 4 -21.67 0.20 5.47
CA ALA A 4 -22.76 0.53 6.39
C ALA A 4 -22.24 1.33 7.59
N VAL A 5 -23.03 2.31 8.01
CA VAL A 5 -22.80 3.14 9.20
C VAL A 5 -24.07 3.17 10.05
N HIS A 6 -23.91 3.14 11.36
CA HIS A 6 -25.02 3.28 12.30
C HIS A 6 -25.26 4.76 12.59
N ASP A 7 -26.43 5.27 12.20
CA ASP A 7 -26.86 6.64 12.47
C ASP A 7 -27.16 6.77 13.97
N ARG A 8 -26.34 7.54 14.70
CA ARG A 8 -26.51 7.72 16.15
C ARG A 8 -27.72 8.57 16.53
N VAL A 9 -28.30 9.32 15.58
CA VAL A 9 -29.48 10.16 15.82
C VAL A 9 -30.75 9.36 15.57
N THR A 10 -30.86 8.66 14.44
CA THR A 10 -32.07 7.90 14.11
C THR A 10 -32.06 6.46 14.60
N GLY A 11 -30.88 5.89 14.89
CA GLY A 11 -30.71 4.49 15.28
C GLY A 11 -30.68 3.51 14.10
N ASP A 12 -30.78 4.00 12.86
CA ASP A 12 -30.85 3.16 11.67
C ASP A 12 -29.46 2.83 11.12
N TRP A 13 -29.35 1.69 10.45
CA TRP A 13 -28.21 1.40 9.59
C TRP A 13 -28.40 2.02 8.21
N ARG A 14 -27.41 2.79 7.77
CA ARG A 14 -27.41 3.46 6.47
C ARG A 14 -26.18 3.11 5.66
N SER A 15 -26.25 3.30 4.35
CA SER A 15 -25.08 3.19 3.49
C SER A 15 -24.04 4.26 3.86
N LEU A 16 -22.78 3.86 3.89
CA LEU A 16 -21.67 4.80 4.03
C LEU A 16 -21.48 5.60 2.73
N ASP A 17 -21.46 6.92 2.83
CA ASP A 17 -20.98 7.77 1.72
C ASP A 17 -19.45 7.83 1.72
N ALA A 18 -18.83 7.06 0.83
CA ALA A 18 -17.39 6.95 0.76
C ALA A 18 -16.69 8.12 0.03
N ARG A 19 -17.43 9.03 -0.62
CA ARG A 19 -16.83 10.11 -1.43
C ARG A 19 -15.94 11.01 -0.59
N GLU A 20 -16.40 11.35 0.61
CA GLU A 20 -15.62 12.14 1.56
C GLU A 20 -14.32 11.43 1.97
N LEU A 21 -14.37 10.11 2.19
CA LEU A 21 -13.18 9.31 2.53
C LEU A 21 -12.16 9.29 1.38
N TYR A 22 -12.62 9.23 0.13
CA TYR A 22 -11.75 9.32 -1.04
C TYR A 22 -11.15 10.71 -1.20
N ALA A 23 -11.90 11.77 -0.91
CA ALA A 23 -11.43 13.15 -0.98
C ALA A 23 -10.27 13.40 0.00
N ILE A 24 -10.31 12.80 1.20
CA ILE A 24 -9.27 12.97 2.23
C ILE A 24 -8.21 11.85 2.24
N ARG A 25 -8.20 10.94 1.25
CA ARG A 25 -7.34 9.75 1.24
C ARG A 25 -5.86 10.07 1.50
N ASN A 26 -5.30 11.06 0.81
CA ASN A 26 -3.87 11.38 0.91
C ASN A 26 -3.50 12.00 2.26
N GLU A 27 -4.43 12.75 2.87
CA GLU A 27 -4.25 13.27 4.23
C GLU A 27 -4.22 12.12 5.25
N LEU A 28 -5.16 11.17 5.13
CA LEU A 28 -5.17 9.96 5.95
C LEU A 28 -3.90 9.12 5.78
N GLU A 29 -3.36 9.03 4.55
CA GLU A 29 -2.09 8.37 4.26
C GLU A 29 -0.93 9.06 5.02
N GLY A 30 -0.87 10.40 5.00
CA GLY A 30 0.12 11.15 5.77
C GLY A 30 0.01 10.93 7.29
N ILE A 31 -1.21 10.94 7.84
CA ILE A 31 -1.46 10.66 9.26
C ILE A 31 -0.98 9.24 9.63
N LEU A 32 -1.32 8.25 8.81
CA LEU A 32 -0.90 6.85 9.03
C LEU A 32 0.63 6.71 9.02
N GLN A 33 1.29 7.28 8.00
CA GLN A 33 2.74 7.21 7.88
C GLN A 33 3.44 7.89 9.06
N ASN A 34 2.93 9.03 9.52
CA ASN A 34 3.45 9.72 10.68
C ASN A 34 3.32 8.88 11.96
N ALA A 35 2.13 8.29 12.20
CA ALA A 35 1.88 7.44 13.36
C ALA A 35 2.79 6.19 13.37
N LEU A 36 2.96 5.54 12.22
CA LEU A 36 3.84 4.37 12.08
C LEU A 36 5.32 4.72 12.31
N ALA A 37 5.77 5.85 11.75
CA ALA A 37 7.14 6.32 11.96
C ALA A 37 7.38 6.76 13.41
N HIS A 38 6.36 7.29 14.10
CA HIS A 38 6.43 7.59 15.53
C HIS A 38 6.62 6.30 16.34
N GLY A 39 5.74 5.31 16.17
CA GLY A 39 5.85 4.03 16.88
C GLY A 39 7.16 3.29 16.58
N SER A 40 7.69 3.40 15.36
CA SER A 40 8.99 2.83 14.99
C SER A 40 10.14 3.46 15.79
N ARG A 41 10.13 4.78 15.96
CA ARG A 41 11.12 5.49 16.78
C ARG A 41 10.99 5.15 18.26
N GLU A 42 9.76 5.04 18.78
CA GLU A 42 9.53 4.61 20.16
C GLU A 42 10.07 3.19 20.42
N ALA A 43 10.00 2.32 19.41
CA ALA A 43 10.60 0.98 19.45
C ALA A 43 12.13 0.97 19.27
N GLY A 44 12.77 2.14 19.06
CA GLY A 44 14.22 2.29 18.97
C GLY A 44 14.81 2.23 17.56
N PHE A 45 13.99 2.23 16.51
CA PHE A 45 14.47 2.25 15.12
C PHE A 45 14.68 3.67 14.60
N ALA A 46 15.66 3.84 13.72
CA ALA A 46 15.77 5.04 12.90
C ALA A 46 14.86 4.94 11.66
N VAL A 47 14.27 6.07 11.27
CA VAL A 47 13.42 6.16 10.09
C VAL A 47 14.01 7.14 9.08
N ASP A 48 14.02 6.73 7.82
CA ASP A 48 14.43 7.54 6.68
C ASP A 48 13.19 7.90 5.86
N TRP A 49 12.89 9.20 5.78
CA TRP A 49 11.71 9.71 5.11
C TRP A 49 11.94 9.92 3.61
N ALA A 50 10.90 9.67 2.83
CA ALA A 50 10.81 10.01 1.42
C ALA A 50 9.46 10.67 1.11
N ILE A 51 9.43 11.48 0.05
CA ILE A 51 8.21 12.03 -0.51
C ILE A 51 8.25 11.70 -2.00
N ASP A 52 7.18 11.07 -2.51
CA ASP A 52 7.10 10.73 -3.93
C ASP A 52 6.83 11.97 -4.81
N GLY A 53 6.90 11.79 -6.14
CA GLY A 53 6.62 12.87 -7.10
C GLY A 53 5.18 13.41 -7.07
N LYS A 54 4.29 12.82 -6.26
CA LYS A 54 2.90 13.25 -6.06
C LYS A 54 2.67 13.86 -4.67
N GLY A 55 3.72 14.03 -3.88
CA GLY A 55 3.65 14.60 -2.54
C GLY A 55 3.19 13.63 -1.45
N ASN A 56 3.08 12.33 -1.74
CA ASN A 56 2.73 11.34 -0.72
C ASN A 56 3.98 10.98 0.09
N PRO A 57 3.92 11.06 1.43
CA PRO A 57 5.04 10.70 2.27
C PRO A 57 5.12 9.18 2.44
N SER A 58 6.34 8.67 2.60
CA SER A 58 6.63 7.30 3.03
C SER A 58 7.90 7.30 3.87
N PHE A 59 8.17 6.20 4.57
CA PHE A 59 9.43 6.02 5.27
C PHE A 59 9.90 4.57 5.18
N GLU A 60 11.19 4.38 5.40
CA GLU A 60 11.81 3.08 5.57
C GLU A 60 12.58 3.06 6.90
N LEU A 61 12.75 1.88 7.48
CA LEU A 61 13.63 1.69 8.63
C LEU A 61 15.08 1.66 8.14
N ARG A 62 15.95 2.49 8.72
CA ARG A 62 17.35 2.59 8.28
C ARG A 62 18.10 1.28 8.43
N GLU A 63 17.76 0.51 9.46
CA GLU A 63 18.37 -0.76 9.80
C GLU A 63 17.99 -1.89 8.83
N VAL A 64 17.02 -1.67 7.95
CA VAL A 64 16.57 -2.63 6.94
C VAL A 64 17.16 -2.23 5.58
N PRO A 65 18.21 -2.93 5.11
CA PRO A 65 18.87 -2.57 3.86
C PRO A 65 17.93 -2.70 2.66
N GLU A 66 18.14 -1.85 1.66
CA GLU A 66 17.35 -1.88 0.42
C GLU A 66 17.34 -3.25 -0.26
N SER A 67 18.48 -3.93 -0.30
CA SER A 67 18.57 -5.28 -0.89
C SER A 67 17.62 -6.28 -0.23
N LEU A 68 17.43 -6.19 1.09
CA LEU A 68 16.52 -7.05 1.83
C LEU A 68 15.06 -6.67 1.54
N ARG A 69 14.75 -5.38 1.47
CA ARG A 69 13.41 -4.89 1.08
C ARG A 69 13.03 -5.36 -0.32
N LEU A 70 13.97 -5.26 -1.27
CA LEU A 70 13.76 -5.71 -2.65
C LEU A 70 13.58 -7.23 -2.73
N ALA A 71 14.35 -8.01 -1.97
CA ALA A 71 14.20 -9.46 -1.91
C ALA A 71 12.80 -9.88 -1.41
N ALA A 72 12.21 -9.13 -0.47
CA ALA A 72 10.85 -9.34 0.02
C ALA A 72 9.74 -8.73 -0.88
N SER A 73 10.10 -8.06 -1.98
CA SER A 73 9.18 -7.30 -2.84
C SER A 73 8.86 -8.01 -4.17
N SER A 74 8.70 -9.34 -4.16
CA SER A 74 8.47 -10.16 -5.37
C SER A 74 7.33 -9.65 -6.25
N ARG A 75 6.22 -9.24 -5.65
CA ARG A 75 5.05 -8.72 -6.37
C ARG A 75 5.37 -7.47 -7.21
N LYS A 76 6.21 -6.57 -6.69
CA LYS A 76 6.63 -5.38 -7.44
C LYS A 76 7.46 -5.80 -8.66
N ALA A 77 8.40 -6.72 -8.48
CA ALA A 77 9.24 -7.22 -9.56
C ALA A 77 8.42 -7.90 -10.67
N GLU A 78 7.42 -8.72 -10.31
CA GLU A 78 6.51 -9.35 -11.27
C GLU A 78 5.73 -8.33 -12.11
N ILE A 79 5.18 -7.29 -11.47
CA ILE A 79 4.44 -6.23 -12.16
C ILE A 79 5.36 -5.46 -13.10
N ASP A 80 6.58 -5.15 -12.66
CA ASP A 80 7.56 -4.42 -13.47
C ASP A 80 8.02 -5.25 -14.68
N ALA A 81 8.21 -6.56 -14.51
CA ALA A 81 8.53 -7.48 -15.59
C ALA A 81 7.40 -7.59 -16.63
N GLU A 82 6.14 -7.65 -16.17
CA GLU A 82 4.99 -7.64 -17.07
C GLU A 82 4.90 -6.34 -17.87
N LEU A 83 5.05 -5.18 -17.23
CA LEU A 83 5.07 -3.89 -17.94
C LEU A 83 6.21 -3.84 -18.97
N ALA A 84 7.41 -4.32 -18.59
CA ALA A 84 8.56 -4.37 -19.47
C ALA A 84 8.37 -5.32 -20.66
N ALA A 85 7.66 -6.43 -20.50
CA ALA A 85 7.30 -7.35 -21.59
C ALA A 85 6.43 -6.67 -22.67
N HIS A 86 5.70 -5.61 -22.30
CA HIS A 86 4.93 -4.75 -23.21
C HIS A 86 5.70 -3.49 -23.63
N GLY A 87 7.00 -3.40 -23.33
CA GLY A 87 7.84 -2.24 -23.66
C GLY A 87 7.49 -0.97 -22.86
N ILE A 88 6.83 -1.11 -21.70
CA ILE A 88 6.39 0.01 -20.87
C ILE A 88 7.26 0.08 -19.62
N ASN A 89 7.85 1.25 -19.36
CA ASN A 89 8.50 1.52 -18.07
C ASN A 89 7.44 1.84 -17.00
N ARG A 90 7.67 1.40 -15.76
CA ARG A 90 6.73 1.60 -14.65
C ARG A 90 6.39 3.08 -14.39
N GLU A 91 7.38 3.95 -14.54
CA GLU A 91 7.27 5.39 -14.31
C GLU A 91 6.33 6.05 -15.32
N ASP A 92 6.40 5.60 -16.59
CA ASP A 92 5.62 6.12 -17.71
C ASP A 92 4.24 5.43 -17.84
N ALA A 93 4.06 4.30 -17.17
CA ALA A 93 2.81 3.55 -17.24
C ALA A 93 1.61 4.38 -16.78
N SER A 94 0.50 4.31 -17.52
CA SER A 94 -0.78 4.84 -17.06
C SER A 94 -1.31 4.06 -15.85
N VAL A 95 -2.31 4.62 -15.15
CA VAL A 95 -3.00 3.90 -14.06
C VAL A 95 -3.63 2.61 -14.58
N GLY A 96 -4.27 2.65 -15.74
CA GLY A 96 -4.89 1.48 -16.37
C GLY A 96 -3.87 0.39 -16.71
N GLN A 97 -2.72 0.75 -17.28
CA GLN A 97 -1.65 -0.22 -17.59
C GLN A 97 -1.08 -0.88 -16.34
N ARG A 98 -0.81 -0.09 -15.28
CA ARG A 98 -0.37 -0.66 -13.99
C ARG A 98 -1.40 -1.59 -13.39
N GLN A 99 -2.69 -1.25 -13.48
CA GLN A 99 -3.77 -2.11 -12.99
C GLN A 99 -3.87 -3.40 -13.82
N ALA A 100 -3.77 -3.32 -15.15
CA ALA A 100 -3.78 -4.48 -16.02
C ALA A 100 -2.61 -5.43 -15.70
N ALA A 101 -1.38 -4.91 -15.61
CA ALA A 101 -0.21 -5.71 -15.22
C ALA A 101 -0.36 -6.31 -13.82
N THR A 102 -0.93 -5.56 -12.87
CA THR A 102 -1.24 -6.05 -11.52
C THR A 102 -2.27 -7.19 -11.54
N MET A 103 -3.25 -7.17 -12.43
CA MET A 103 -4.23 -8.26 -12.50
C MET A 103 -3.68 -9.47 -13.25
N ALA A 104 -2.90 -9.26 -14.32
CA ALA A 104 -2.30 -10.33 -15.13
C ALA A 104 -1.32 -11.19 -14.32
N THR A 105 -0.54 -10.56 -13.44
CA THR A 105 0.49 -11.24 -12.65
C THR A 105 0.00 -11.73 -11.29
N ARG A 106 -1.28 -11.50 -10.93
CA ARG A 106 -1.80 -11.84 -9.61
C ARG A 106 -2.08 -13.34 -9.53
N GLN A 107 -1.23 -14.06 -8.80
CA GLN A 107 -1.47 -15.44 -8.44
C GLN A 107 -2.44 -15.56 -7.26
N ALA A 108 -3.18 -16.68 -7.21
CA ALA A 108 -3.93 -17.04 -6.03
C ALA A 108 -2.97 -17.31 -4.86
N LYS A 109 -3.38 -16.98 -3.65
CA LYS A 109 -2.60 -17.36 -2.47
C LYS A 109 -2.80 -18.85 -2.23
N GLU A 110 -1.72 -19.60 -2.28
CA GLU A 110 -1.75 -21.00 -1.86
C GLU A 110 -2.05 -21.09 -0.36
N PRO A 111 -2.89 -22.04 0.07
CA PRO A 111 -3.13 -22.27 1.47
C PRO A 111 -1.82 -22.74 2.11
N VAL A 112 -1.43 -22.07 3.18
CA VAL A 112 -0.26 -22.46 3.96
C VAL A 112 -0.74 -23.37 5.08
N ALA A 113 -0.20 -24.59 5.14
CA ALA A 113 -0.57 -25.59 6.14
C ALA A 113 -0.11 -25.20 7.56
N ASP A 114 1.09 -24.62 7.69
CA ASP A 114 1.63 -24.10 8.94
C ASP A 114 2.32 -22.75 8.73
N ARG A 115 2.00 -21.77 9.58
CA ARG A 115 2.63 -20.44 9.55
C ARG A 115 4.07 -20.44 10.06
N ALA A 116 4.46 -21.44 10.86
CA ALA A 116 5.83 -21.54 11.36
C ALA A 116 6.84 -21.94 10.27
N GLU A 117 6.37 -22.43 9.11
CA GLU A 117 7.19 -22.87 7.98
C GLU A 117 7.36 -21.79 6.89
N LEU A 118 6.77 -20.60 7.08
CA LEU A 118 6.92 -19.42 6.20
C LEU A 118 8.08 -18.52 6.64
#